data_AF-A0A348WHP1-F1
#
_entry.id   AF-A0A348WHP1-F1
#
_cell.length_a   1.000
_cell.length_b   1.000
_cell.length_c   1.000
_cell.angle_alpha   90.00
_cell.angle_beta   90.00
_cell.angle_gamma   90.00
#
_symmetry.space_group_name_H-M   'P 1'
#
loop_
_entity.id
_entity.type
_entity.pdbx_description
1 polymer ?
#
loop_
_entity_poly.entity_id
_entity_poly.type
_entity_poly.pdbx_seq_one_letter_code
_entity_poly.pdbx_strand_id
1 'polypeptide(L)'
;TAIGADLGLEFRFAEDMRMHNTFAAHQLLHWAGEMGRKHDLKQALFTAHFTHRRDLSDRGVLADVAGEIGLDRDEALAVLEDQRFAEIVREHERFWLRQGIQGVPAVVFDSKHLVTGAQGSETYARILTQLTQGQNS
;
A
#
# COMPACT_ATOMS: atom_id res chain seq x y z
N THR A 1 10.05 7.31 -20.12
CA THR A 1 10.94 6.38 -19.39
C THR A 1 12.07 7.17 -18.76
N ALA A 2 11.92 7.62 -17.50
CA ALA A 2 13.00 8.10 -16.62
C ALA A 2 12.41 8.67 -15.30
N ILE A 3 11.62 7.89 -14.57
CA ILE A 3 11.14 8.30 -13.23
C ILE A 3 11.26 7.08 -12.32
N GLY A 4 12.33 7.00 -11.52
CA GLY A 4 12.60 5.90 -10.58
C GLY A 4 14.07 5.49 -10.45
N ALA A 5 14.90 5.74 -11.47
CA ALA A 5 16.32 5.35 -11.46
C ALA A 5 17.13 6.08 -10.36
N ASP A 6 16.83 7.35 -10.08
CA ASP A 6 17.52 8.14 -9.05
C ASP A 6 17.15 7.74 -7.60
N LEU A 7 16.17 6.85 -7.42
CA LEU A 7 15.72 6.34 -6.11
C LEU A 7 15.96 4.83 -5.94
N GLY A 8 16.63 4.17 -6.89
CA GLY A 8 16.85 2.73 -6.88
C GLY A 8 15.59 1.88 -7.05
N LEU A 9 14.48 2.49 -7.48
CA LEU A 9 13.17 1.84 -7.64
C LEU A 9 12.78 1.85 -9.13
N GLU A 10 12.95 0.71 -9.79
CA GLU A 10 12.51 0.55 -11.17
C GLU A 10 11.00 0.26 -11.21
N PHE A 11 10.19 1.29 -11.43
CA PHE A 11 8.74 1.12 -11.56
C PHE A 11 8.36 0.70 -12.99
N ARG A 12 7.82 -0.52 -13.15
CA ARG A 12 7.37 -1.05 -14.45
C ARG A 12 5.85 -1.08 -14.57
N PHE A 13 5.23 0.09 -14.68
CA PHE A 13 3.80 0.24 -14.95
C PHE A 13 3.43 -0.31 -16.34
N ALA A 14 2.45 -1.21 -16.40
CA ALA A 14 1.90 -1.73 -17.66
C ALA A 14 0.42 -1.30 -17.81
N GLU A 15 -0.05 -1.16 -19.06
CA GLU A 15 -1.42 -0.71 -19.38
C GLU A 15 -2.52 -1.65 -18.85
N ASP A 16 -2.16 -2.87 -18.46
CA ASP A 16 -3.05 -3.89 -17.92
C ASP A 16 -3.14 -3.89 -16.38
N MET A 17 -2.52 -2.93 -15.68
CA MET A 17 -2.67 -2.76 -14.23
C MET A 17 -4.12 -2.42 -13.89
N ARG A 18 -4.92 -3.46 -13.62
CA ARG A 18 -6.28 -3.33 -13.12
C ARG A 18 -6.25 -2.79 -11.69
N MET A 19 -7.27 -2.01 -11.30
CA MET A 19 -7.51 -1.71 -9.89
C MET A 19 -7.91 -3.02 -9.19
N HIS A 20 -6.94 -3.73 -8.62
CA HIS A 20 -7.18 -4.92 -7.83
C HIS A 20 -7.77 -4.53 -6.46
N ASN A 21 -8.72 -5.31 -5.95
CA ASN A 21 -9.24 -5.13 -4.60
C ASN A 21 -8.11 -5.36 -3.58
N THR A 22 -7.68 -4.29 -2.90
CA THR A 22 -6.58 -4.33 -1.91
C THR A 22 -7.09 -4.53 -0.47
N PHE A 23 -8.36 -4.85 -0.26
CA PHE A 23 -8.95 -5.02 1.07
C PHE A 23 -8.23 -6.09 1.90
N ALA A 24 -7.86 -7.22 1.27
CA ALA A 24 -7.07 -8.28 1.90
C ALA A 24 -5.69 -7.77 2.37
N ALA A 25 -4.99 -7.01 1.51
CA ALA A 25 -3.71 -6.40 1.88
C ALA A 25 -3.87 -5.43 3.08
N HIS A 26 -4.97 -4.68 3.15
CA HIS A 26 -5.23 -3.79 4.30
C HIS A 26 -5.53 -4.55 5.60
N GLN A 27 -6.17 -5.72 5.52
CA GLN A 27 -6.34 -6.60 6.68
C GLN A 27 -4.98 -7.12 7.20
N LEU A 28 -4.09 -7.57 6.30
CA LEU A 28 -2.75 -7.97 6.70
C LEU A 28 -1.91 -6.82 7.24
N LEU A 29 -2.03 -5.61 6.68
CA LEU A 29 -1.34 -4.43 7.20
C LEU A 29 -1.84 -4.02 8.59
N HIS A 30 -3.11 -4.27 8.89
CA HIS A 30 -3.65 -4.07 10.23
C HIS A 30 -3.06 -5.09 11.20
N TRP A 31 -3.14 -6.39 10.86
CA TRP A 31 -2.54 -7.48 11.64
C TRP A 31 -1.04 -7.27 11.90
N ALA A 32 -0.26 -6.95 10.87
CA ALA A 32 1.16 -6.61 11.00
C ALA A 32 1.40 -5.40 11.94
N GLY A 33 0.43 -4.49 12.03
CA GLY A 33 0.44 -3.35 12.95
C GLY A 33 0.41 -3.75 14.41
N GLU A 34 -0.37 -4.78 14.77
CA GLU A 34 -0.43 -5.32 16.14
C GLU A 34 0.95 -5.85 16.62
N MET A 35 1.84 -6.18 15.68
CA MET A 35 3.21 -6.63 15.96
C MET A 35 4.27 -5.53 15.72
N GLY A 36 3.87 -4.30 15.39
CA GLY A 36 4.79 -3.22 15.04
C GLY A 36 5.49 -3.37 13.68
N ARG A 37 5.03 -4.30 12.82
CA ARG A 37 5.64 -4.65 11.52
C ARG A 37 4.88 -4.12 10.30
N LYS A 38 3.89 -3.24 10.51
CA LYS A 38 3.06 -2.65 9.43
C LYS A 38 3.89 -1.96 8.35
N HIS A 39 4.93 -1.20 8.74
CA HIS A 39 5.79 -0.51 7.78
C HIS A 39 6.55 -1.50 6.90
N ASP A 40 7.18 -2.49 7.51
CA ASP A 40 7.95 -3.53 6.83
C ASP A 40 7.08 -4.29 5.83
N LEU A 41 5.89 -4.73 6.26
CA LEU A 41 4.96 -5.43 5.37
C LEU A 41 4.48 -4.54 4.22
N LYS A 42 4.26 -3.26 4.46
CA LYS A 42 3.89 -2.31 3.40
C LYS A 42 5.00 -2.18 2.35
N GLN A 43 6.26 -2.09 2.77
CA GLN A 43 7.40 -2.05 1.85
C GLN A 43 7.49 -3.34 1.05
N ALA A 44 7.38 -4.50 1.71
CA ALA A 44 7.46 -5.81 1.05
C ALA A 44 6.34 -5.99 0.00
N LEU A 45 5.11 -5.58 0.31
CA LEU A 45 3.99 -5.61 -0.64
C LEU A 45 4.23 -4.67 -1.83
N PHE A 46 4.79 -3.48 -1.61
CA PHE A 46 5.16 -2.58 -2.71
C PHE A 46 6.24 -3.18 -3.61
N THR A 47 7.29 -3.76 -3.05
CA THR A 47 8.33 -4.45 -3.82
C THR A 47 7.75 -5.64 -4.59
N ALA A 48 6.92 -6.47 -3.95
CA ALA A 48 6.24 -7.60 -4.58
C ALA A 48 5.38 -7.17 -5.79
N HIS A 49 4.63 -6.08 -5.67
CA HIS A 49 3.75 -5.60 -6.72
C HIS A 49 4.49 -4.84 -7.84
N PHE A 50 5.23 -3.77 -7.50
CA PHE A 50 5.79 -2.85 -8.49
C PHE A 50 7.09 -3.35 -9.11
N THR A 51 7.89 -4.13 -8.37
CA THR A 51 9.16 -4.67 -8.85
C THR A 51 8.99 -6.09 -9.39
N HIS A 52 8.34 -6.97 -8.62
CA HIS A 52 8.23 -8.39 -8.96
C HIS A 52 6.94 -8.76 -9.70
N ARG A 53 6.00 -7.81 -9.89
CA ARG A 53 4.73 -8.04 -10.59
C ARG A 53 3.91 -9.19 -10.03
N ARG A 54 4.02 -9.45 -8.72
CA ARG A 54 3.23 -10.47 -8.03
C ARG A 54 1.77 -10.01 -7.92
N ASP A 55 0.85 -10.95 -8.05
CA ASP A 55 -0.59 -10.68 -7.94
C ASP A 55 -1.00 -10.59 -6.47
N LEU A 56 -1.12 -9.36 -5.96
CA LEU A 56 -1.57 -9.11 -4.58
C LEU A 56 -3.08 -9.29 -4.36
N SER A 57 -3.84 -9.69 -5.38
CA SER A 57 -5.22 -10.14 -5.20
C SER A 57 -5.30 -11.61 -4.75
N ASP A 58 -4.20 -12.36 -4.90
CA ASP A 58 -4.05 -13.74 -4.40
C ASP A 58 -3.65 -13.74 -2.91
N ARG A 59 -4.42 -14.46 -2.09
CA ARG A 59 -4.19 -14.56 -0.64
C ARG A 59 -2.93 -15.35 -0.29
N GLY A 60 -2.58 -16.37 -1.08
CA GLY A 60 -1.33 -17.11 -0.95
C GLY A 60 -0.13 -16.23 -1.20
N VAL A 61 -0.18 -15.41 -2.26
CA VAL A 61 0.88 -14.42 -2.54
C VAL A 61 1.04 -13.42 -1.39
N LEU A 62 -0.07 -12.91 -0.86
CA LEU A 62 -0.05 -12.01 0.29
C LEU A 62 0.59 -12.63 1.54
N ALA A 63 0.26 -13.90 1.83
CA ALA A 63 0.83 -14.64 2.95
C ALA A 63 2.32 -14.94 2.75
N ASP A 64 2.72 -15.32 1.53
CA ASP A 64 4.13 -15.55 1.18
C ASP A 64 4.97 -14.28 1.42
N VAL A 65 4.48 -13.11 1.00
CA VAL A 65 5.15 -11.81 1.24
C VAL A 65 5.30 -11.52 2.75
N ALA A 66 4.30 -11.85 3.55
CA ALA A 66 4.41 -11.73 5.00
C ALA A 66 5.49 -12.68 5.56
N GLY A 67 5.52 -13.93 5.08
CA GLY A 67 6.54 -14.92 5.42
C GLY A 67 7.97 -14.47 5.10
N GLU A 68 8.16 -13.85 3.93
CA GLU A 68 9.47 -13.35 3.46
C GLU A 68 10.11 -12.32 4.40
N ILE A 69 9.31 -11.58 5.18
CA ILE A 69 9.79 -10.61 6.18
C ILE A 69 9.80 -11.15 7.61
N GLY A 70 9.62 -12.46 7.77
CA GLY A 70 9.65 -13.16 9.05
C GLY A 70 8.36 -13.07 9.86
N LEU A 71 7.22 -12.72 9.26
CA LEU A 71 5.91 -12.93 9.88
C LEU A 71 5.45 -14.37 9.67
N ASP A 72 4.53 -14.85 10.50
CA ASP A 72 3.97 -16.19 10.33
C ASP A 72 3.04 -16.24 9.12
N ARG A 73 3.41 -17.05 8.13
CA ARG A 73 2.68 -17.21 6.87
C ARG A 73 1.30 -17.85 7.08
N ASP A 74 1.22 -18.86 7.94
CA ASP A 74 -0.02 -19.61 8.15
C ASP A 74 -1.01 -18.77 8.96
N GLU A 75 -0.53 -17.99 9.92
CA GLU A 75 -1.34 -16.98 10.60
C GLU A 75 -1.80 -15.87 9.64
N ALA A 76 -0.95 -15.43 8.71
CA ALA A 76 -1.34 -14.46 7.68
C ALA A 76 -2.49 -15.02 6.81
N LEU A 77 -2.46 -16.30 6.44
CA LEU A 77 -3.58 -16.96 5.76
C LEU A 77 -4.82 -17.01 6.66
N ALA A 78 -4.68 -17.41 7.92
CA ALA A 78 -5.79 -17.50 8.85
C ALA A 78 -6.51 -16.15 9.02
N VAL A 79 -5.76 -15.05 9.18
CA VAL A 79 -6.29 -13.68 9.24
C VAL A 79 -7.10 -13.32 7.98
N LEU A 80 -6.61 -13.72 6.81
CA LEU A 80 -7.32 -13.48 5.54
C LEU A 80 -8.53 -14.40 5.36
N GLU A 81 -8.55 -15.58 5.96
CA GLU A 81 -9.66 -16.53 5.87
C GLU A 81 -10.79 -16.18 6.82
N ASP A 82 -10.48 -15.91 8.09
CA ASP A 82 -11.49 -15.63 9.12
C ASP A 82 -11.98 -14.18 9.12
N GLN A 83 -11.32 -13.30 8.37
CA GLN A 83 -11.73 -11.90 8.20
C GLN A 83 -11.81 -11.13 9.53
N ARG A 84 -11.04 -11.52 10.56
CA ARG A 84 -11.13 -10.94 11.90
C ARG A 84 -10.85 -9.42 11.97
N PHE A 85 -10.20 -8.86 10.94
CA PHE A 85 -9.95 -7.42 10.82
C PHE A 85 -10.80 -6.73 9.74
N ALA A 86 -11.77 -7.41 9.15
CA ALA A 86 -12.57 -6.83 8.08
C ALA A 86 -13.37 -5.60 8.55
N GLU A 87 -13.97 -5.65 9.74
CA GLU A 87 -14.80 -4.54 10.25
C GLU A 87 -13.97 -3.27 10.49
N ILE A 88 -12.84 -3.40 11.20
CA ILE A 88 -11.95 -2.27 11.49
C ILE A 88 -11.35 -1.67 10.21
N VAL A 89 -11.02 -2.49 9.21
CA VAL A 89 -10.56 -1.99 7.90
C VAL A 89 -11.67 -1.24 7.17
N ARG A 90 -12.92 -1.74 7.21
CA ARG A 90 -14.08 -1.02 6.64
C ARG A 90 -14.35 0.28 7.36
N GLU A 91 -14.15 0.35 8.67
CA GLU A 91 -14.27 1.59 9.43
C GLU A 91 -13.27 2.64 9.00
N HIS A 92 -12.00 2.25 8.81
CA HIS A 92 -10.96 3.13 8.28
C HIS A 92 -11.27 3.59 6.85
N GLU A 93 -11.71 2.69 5.97
CA GLU A 93 -12.12 3.04 4.61
C GLU A 93 -13.27 4.06 4.63
N ARG A 94 -14.33 3.80 5.41
CA ARG A 94 -15.47 4.72 5.57
C ARG A 94 -15.05 6.06 6.15
N PHE A 95 -14.10 6.08 7.08
CA PHE A 95 -13.54 7.33 7.62
C PHE A 95 -12.96 8.18 6.48
N TRP A 96 -12.08 7.61 5.65
CA TRP A 96 -11.46 8.34 4.54
C TRP A 96 -12.45 8.75 3.45
N LEU A 97 -13.43 7.90 3.12
CA LEU A 97 -14.51 8.24 2.20
C LEU A 97 -15.33 9.44 2.69
N ARG A 98 -15.64 9.51 4.00
CA ARG A 98 -16.32 10.67 4.61
C ARG A 98 -15.49 11.94 4.58
N GLN A 99 -14.16 11.81 4.56
CA GLN A 99 -13.23 12.92 4.38
C GLN A 99 -13.03 13.30 2.89
N GLY A 100 -13.86 12.76 1.98
CA GLY A 100 -13.80 13.08 0.55
C GLY A 100 -12.68 12.38 -0.22
N ILE A 101 -11.94 11.45 0.40
CA ILE A 101 -10.91 10.67 -0.29
C ILE A 101 -11.58 9.56 -1.10
N GLN A 102 -11.50 9.66 -2.43
CA GLN A 102 -12.13 8.70 -3.36
C GLN A 102 -11.12 7.87 -4.17
N GLY A 103 -9.81 8.07 -3.95
CA GLY A 103 -8.76 7.36 -4.66
C GLY A 103 -7.43 7.41 -3.92
N VAL A 104 -6.58 6.42 -4.18
CA VAL A 104 -5.23 6.29 -3.61
C VAL A 104 -4.15 6.44 -4.71
N PRO A 105 -2.93 6.88 -4.34
CA PRO A 105 -2.53 7.38 -3.03
C PRO A 105 -3.11 8.78 -2.76
N ALA A 106 -3.46 9.02 -1.50
CA ALA A 106 -3.86 10.32 -0.98
C ALA A 106 -2.84 10.73 0.09
N VAL A 107 -2.41 11.99 0.06
CA VAL A 107 -1.52 12.54 1.09
C VAL A 107 -2.30 13.61 1.87
N VAL A 108 -2.33 13.47 3.19
CA VAL A 108 -3.07 14.36 4.09
C VAL A 108 -2.06 15.20 4.87
N PHE A 109 -2.15 16.52 4.75
CA PHE A 109 -1.32 17.47 5.51
C PHE A 109 -2.23 18.36 6.36
N ASP A 110 -2.01 18.42 7.68
CA ASP A 110 -2.68 19.38 8.58
C ASP A 110 -4.22 19.48 8.41
N SER A 111 -4.89 18.32 8.33
CA SER A 111 -6.33 18.20 8.05
C SER A 111 -6.82 18.96 6.80
N LYS A 112 -5.92 19.31 5.88
CA LYS A 112 -6.18 19.92 4.59
C LYS A 112 -5.84 18.90 3.50
N HIS A 113 -6.86 18.54 2.73
CA HIS A 113 -6.78 17.47 1.75
C HIS A 113 -5.97 17.91 0.52
N LEU A 114 -4.93 17.14 0.17
CA LEU A 114 -4.39 17.14 -1.18
C LEU A 114 -4.86 15.85 -1.87
N VAL A 115 -5.95 15.97 -2.64
CA VAL A 115 -6.47 14.88 -3.48
C VAL A 115 -5.87 15.03 -4.87
N THR A 116 -5.14 14.02 -5.33
CA THR A 116 -5.10 13.68 -6.76
C THR A 116 -4.91 12.17 -6.93
N GLY A 117 -6.00 11.42 -6.85
CA GLY A 117 -6.07 10.13 -7.55
C GLY A 117 -6.15 10.40 -9.06
N ALA A 118 -5.40 9.64 -9.85
CA ALA A 118 -5.35 9.69 -11.33
C ALA A 118 -4.52 10.81 -11.98
N GLN A 119 -3.42 11.24 -11.38
CA GLN A 119 -2.36 11.94 -12.12
C GLN A 119 -1.14 11.02 -12.12
N GLY A 120 -0.67 10.62 -13.30
CA GLY A 120 0.27 9.50 -13.51
C GLY A 120 1.57 9.54 -12.70
N SER A 121 2.43 8.56 -12.94
CA SER A 121 3.72 8.33 -12.24
C SER A 121 4.57 9.58 -11.96
N GLU A 122 4.49 10.58 -12.83
CA GLU A 122 5.19 11.86 -12.71
C GLU A 122 4.71 12.73 -11.53
N THR A 123 3.41 12.73 -11.21
CA THR A 123 2.88 13.44 -10.05
C THR A 123 3.25 12.72 -8.76
N TYR A 124 3.28 11.39 -8.77
CA TYR A 124 3.68 10.60 -7.61
C TYR A 124 5.15 10.80 -7.22
N ALA A 125 6.06 10.76 -8.19
CA ALA A 125 7.48 11.01 -7.93
C ALA A 125 7.71 12.42 -7.38
N ARG A 126 6.97 13.41 -7.88
CA ARG A 126 7.05 14.80 -7.42
C ARG A 126 6.60 14.95 -5.96
N ILE A 127 5.50 14.29 -5.58
CA ILE A 127 4.99 14.30 -4.19
C ILE A 127 6.01 13.66 -3.24
N LEU A 128 6.59 12.51 -3.61
CA LEU A 128 7.61 11.85 -2.80
C LEU A 128 8.87 12.71 -2.62
N THR A 129 9.32 13.39 -3.68
CA THR A 129 10.45 14.34 -3.62
C THR A 129 10.15 15.56 -2.74
N GLN A 130 8.93 16.10 -2.81
CA GLN A 130 8.54 17.26 -1.98
C GLN A 130 8.49 16.90 -0.49
N LEU A 131 8.03 15.68 -0.17
CA LEU A 131 7.95 15.15 1.19
C LEU A 131 9.33 14.93 1.83
N THR A 132 10.34 14.55 1.05
CA THR A 132 11.70 14.35 1.56
C THR A 132 12.48 15.67 1.70
N GLN A 133 12.14 16.70 0.92
CA GLN A 133 12.75 18.04 1.03
C GLN A 133 12.13 18.89 2.14
N GLY A 134 10.86 18.69 2.46
CA GLY A 134 10.12 19.45 3.49
C GLY A 134 10.43 19.10 4.95
N GLN A 135 11.33 18.16 5.23
CA GLN A 135 11.77 17.84 6.61
C GLN A 135 13.02 18.61 7.07
N ASN A 136 13.53 19.54 6.25
CA ASN A 136 14.74 20.33 6.55
C ASN A 136 14.44 21.83 6.80
N SER A 137 13.31 22.16 7.42
CA SER A 137 13.04 23.52 7.93
C SER A 137 12.42 23.48 9.31
#